data_AF-A0A7W1BQB1-F1
#
_entry.id   AF-A0A7W1BQB1-F1
#
_cell.length_a   1.000
_cell.length_b   1.000
_cell.length_c   1.000
_cell.angle_alpha   90.00
_cell.angle_beta   90.00
_cell.angle_gamma   90.00
#
_symmetry.space_group_name_H-M   'P 1'
#
loop_
_entity.id
_entity.type
_entity.pdbx_description
1 polymer ?
#
loop_
_entity_poly.entity_id
_entity_poly.type
_entity_poly.pdbx_seq_one_letter_code
_entity_poly.pdbx_strand_id
1 'polypeptide(L)'
;MAEVKRNWIQEERRKTLGDWVAFCLGCGHTLRYFLENESELPAACPQCGGEVRHRCPSCAALIPSAFAVECEGCGAAVRRPELLGTAIRKPGR
;
A
#
# COMPACT_ATOMS: atom_id res chain seq x y z
N MET A 1 -6.59 -13.50 -18.45
CA MET A 1 -5.99 -12.81 -17.29
C MET A 1 -4.84 -11.98 -17.84
N ALA A 2 -4.92 -10.65 -17.77
CA ALA A 2 -3.91 -9.78 -18.34
C ALA A 2 -2.70 -9.70 -17.40
N GLU A 3 -1.57 -10.27 -17.82
CA GLU A 3 -0.27 -10.09 -17.16
C GLU A 3 0.16 -8.63 -17.34
N VAL A 4 0.11 -7.85 -16.27
CA VAL A 4 0.67 -6.51 -16.26
C VAL A 4 2.20 -6.65 -16.27
N LYS A 5 2.82 -6.55 -17.45
CA LYS A 5 4.28 -6.48 -17.60
C LYS A 5 4.80 -5.25 -16.86
N ARG A 6 5.20 -5.46 -15.60
CA ARG A 6 5.96 -4.46 -14.84
C ARG A 6 7.31 -4.30 -15.54
N ASN A 7 7.66 -3.06 -15.88
CA ASN A 7 8.95 -2.78 -16.51
C ASN A 7 10.05 -2.99 -15.47
N TRP A 8 11.11 -3.73 -15.80
CA TRP A 8 12.29 -4.03 -14.97
C TRP A 8 12.79 -2.87 -14.10
N ILE A 9 12.70 -1.63 -14.60
CA ILE A 9 13.11 -0.43 -13.85
C ILE A 9 12.26 -0.17 -12.59
N GLN A 10 11.00 -0.61 -12.59
CA GLN A 10 10.07 -0.52 -11.46
C GLN A 10 10.31 -1.59 -10.41
N GLU A 11 10.95 -2.70 -10.78
CA GLU A 11 11.38 -3.75 -9.85
C GLU A 11 12.72 -3.36 -9.19
N GLU A 12 13.68 -2.87 -9.97
CA GLU A 12 14.99 -2.47 -9.44
C GLU A 12 14.92 -1.26 -8.50
N ARG A 13 14.11 -0.23 -8.81
CA ARG A 13 13.90 0.91 -7.89
C ARG A 13 13.28 0.50 -6.55
N ARG A 14 12.55 -0.60 -6.53
CA ARG A 14 11.80 -1.11 -5.38
C ARG A 14 12.77 -1.70 -4.35
N LYS A 15 13.77 -2.46 -4.83
CA LYS A 15 14.85 -3.06 -4.01
C LYS A 15 15.71 -2.05 -3.25
N THR A 16 15.81 -0.79 -3.69
CA THR A 16 16.72 0.20 -3.08
C THR A 16 16.06 1.15 -2.06
N LEU A 17 14.73 1.31 -2.06
CA LEU A 17 14.04 2.40 -1.31
C LEU A 17 12.99 1.91 -0.29
N GLY A 18 12.97 0.61 0.01
CA GLY A 18 11.87 -0.04 0.72
C GLY A 18 10.76 -0.40 -0.26
N ASP A 19 10.55 -1.70 -0.43
CA ASP A 19 9.75 -2.24 -1.54
C ASP A 19 8.24 -2.05 -1.37
N TRP A 20 7.80 -2.03 -0.11
CA TRP A 20 6.40 -2.17 0.25
C TRP A 20 5.96 -1.12 1.26
N VAL A 21 4.66 -0.93 1.32
CA VAL A 21 4.04 0.15 2.08
C VAL A 21 2.95 -0.42 2.97
N ALA A 22 2.97 0.01 4.22
CA ALA A 22 1.84 -0.14 5.14
C ALA A 22 1.22 1.24 5.37
N PHE A 23 -0.11 1.31 5.49
CA PHE A 23 -0.79 2.56 5.82
C PHE A 23 -1.92 2.38 6.83
N CYS A 24 -2.15 3.41 7.64
CA CYS A 24 -3.30 3.47 8.51
C CYS A 24 -4.57 3.82 7.71
N LEU A 25 -5.66 3.11 7.99
CA LEU A 25 -6.95 3.35 7.34
C LEU A 25 -7.72 4.53 7.91
N GLY A 26 -7.37 4.97 9.13
CA GLY A 26 -7.98 6.11 9.79
C GLY A 26 -7.31 7.43 9.38
N CYS A 27 -6.02 7.58 9.72
CA CYS A 27 -5.30 8.84 9.55
C CYS A 27 -4.36 8.89 8.34
N GLY A 28 -4.14 7.76 7.65
CA GLY A 28 -3.25 7.69 6.47
C GLY A 28 -1.75 7.67 6.77
N HIS A 29 -1.36 7.57 8.05
CA HIS A 29 0.04 7.38 8.44
C HIS A 29 0.66 6.22 7.65
N THR A 30 1.82 6.44 7.06
CA THR A 30 2.44 5.52 6.10
C THR A 30 3.80 5.06 6.61
N LEU A 31 4.07 3.76 6.50
CA LEU A 31 5.35 3.14 6.79
C LEU A 31 5.87 2.45 5.53
N ARG A 32 7.17 2.53 5.29
CA ARG A 32 7.85 1.70 4.29
C ARG A 32 8.58 0.57 4.97
N TYR A 33 8.60 -0.58 4.33
CA TYR A 33 9.26 -1.77 4.87
C TYR A 33 9.77 -2.67 3.74
N PHE A 34 10.76 -3.49 4.06
CA PHE A 34 11.16 -4.63 3.23
C PHE A 34 10.40 -5.87 3.67
N LEU A 35 10.21 -6.82 2.75
CA LEU A 35 9.45 -8.04 3.02
C LEU A 35 10.01 -8.82 4.23
N GLU A 36 11.32 -8.81 4.40
CA GLU A 36 12.04 -9.41 5.53
C GLU A 36 11.67 -8.81 6.91
N ASN A 37 11.27 -7.54 6.95
CA ASN A 37 10.87 -6.84 8.18
C ASN A 37 9.34 -6.78 8.36
N GLU A 38 8.55 -7.53 7.57
CA GLU A 38 7.09 -7.47 7.64
C GLU A 38 6.55 -7.77 9.06
N SER A 39 7.15 -8.73 9.75
CA SER A 39 6.76 -9.14 11.10
C SER A 39 7.01 -8.07 12.17
N GLU A 40 7.81 -7.05 11.87
CA GLU A 40 8.13 -5.94 12.77
C GLU A 40 7.14 -4.77 12.62
N LEU A 41 6.21 -4.85 11.66
CA LEU A 41 5.20 -3.81 11.47
C LEU A 41 4.29 -3.68 12.68
N PRO A 42 3.96 -2.45 13.10
CA PRO A 42 3.09 -2.25 14.25
C PRO A 42 1.67 -2.72 13.93
N ALA A 43 1.09 -3.50 14.83
CA ALA A 43 -0.29 -3.99 14.70
C ALA A 43 -1.33 -2.86 14.68
N ALA A 44 -1.00 -1.73 15.32
CA ALA A 44 -1.82 -0.52 15.38
C ALA A 44 -1.01 0.72 14.98
N CYS A 45 -1.69 1.71 14.43
CA CYS A 45 -1.06 2.93 13.96
C CYS A 45 -0.42 3.70 15.13
N PRO A 46 0.88 4.03 15.08
CA PRO A 46 1.55 4.76 16.17
C PRO A 46 1.02 6.18 16.37
N GLN A 47 0.29 6.73 15.40
CA GLN A 47 -0.23 8.10 15.44
C GLN A 47 -1.67 8.19 15.95
N CYS A 48 -2.51 7.18 15.72
CA CYS A 48 -3.94 7.23 16.07
C CYS A 48 -4.53 5.94 16.64
N GLY A 49 -3.73 4.87 16.78
CA GLY A 49 -4.20 3.56 17.25
C GLY A 49 -5.05 2.77 16.25
N GLY A 50 -5.34 3.30 15.06
CA GLY A 50 -6.15 2.63 14.04
C GLY A 50 -5.44 1.47 13.33
N GLU A 51 -6.21 0.68 12.56
CA GLU A 51 -5.69 -0.47 11.79
C GLU A 51 -4.64 -0.04 10.76
N VAL A 52 -3.54 -0.80 10.71
CA VAL A 52 -2.48 -0.68 9.71
C VAL A 52 -2.60 -1.79 8.67
N ARG A 53 -2.81 -1.41 7.42
CA ARG A 53 -2.95 -2.28 6.27
C ARG A 53 -1.62 -2.37 5.53
N HIS A 54 -1.00 -3.55 5.51
CA HIS A 54 0.25 -3.83 4.78
C HIS A 54 0.08 -4.84 3.64
N ARG A 55 -1.01 -5.62 3.67
CA ARG A 55 -1.40 -6.56 2.61
C ARG A 55 -2.82 -6.31 2.12
N CYS A 56 -3.08 -6.74 0.90
CA CYS A 56 -4.43 -6.75 0.34
C CYS A 56 -5.34 -7.70 1.14
N PRO A 57 -6.54 -7.26 1.58
CA PRO A 57 -7.46 -8.12 2.33
C PRO A 57 -8.08 -9.25 1.49
N SER A 58 -7.99 -9.18 0.16
CA SER A 58 -8.59 -10.16 -0.75
C SER A 58 -7.61 -11.24 -1.22
N CYS A 59 -6.36 -10.88 -1.55
CA CYS A 59 -5.38 -11.82 -2.11
C CYS A 59 -4.04 -11.86 -1.36
N ALA A 60 -3.93 -11.15 -0.22
CA ALA A 60 -2.72 -11.02 0.57
C ALA A 60 -1.49 -10.43 -0.17
N ALA A 61 -1.65 -9.91 -1.39
CA ALA A 61 -0.57 -9.26 -2.12
C ALA A 61 -0.05 -8.03 -1.36
N LEU A 62 1.26 -7.81 -1.48
CA LEU A 62 1.96 -6.68 -0.88
C LEU A 62 1.55 -5.38 -1.56
N ILE A 63 1.53 -4.29 -0.78
CA ILE A 63 1.07 -2.99 -1.26
C ILE A 63 2.29 -2.15 -1.68
N PRO A 64 2.41 -1.80 -2.96
CA PRO A 64 3.61 -1.15 -3.51
C PRO A 64 3.66 0.36 -3.37
N SER A 65 2.54 0.99 -2.98
CA SER A 65 2.43 2.44 -3.01
C SER A 65 1.57 2.96 -1.87
N ALA A 66 2.05 4.04 -1.25
CA ALA A 66 1.33 4.82 -0.24
C ALA A 66 0.06 5.49 -0.78
N PHE A 67 -0.13 5.51 -2.10
CA PHE A 67 -1.30 6.05 -2.78
C PHE A 67 -2.20 4.93 -3.35
N ALA A 68 -1.89 3.66 -3.10
CA ALA A 68 -2.73 2.55 -3.54
C ALA A 68 -4.13 2.66 -2.93
N VAL A 69 -5.14 2.60 -3.78
CA VAL A 69 -6.57 2.52 -3.41
C VAL A 69 -7.16 1.18 -3.84
N GLU A 70 -6.57 0.59 -4.89
CA GLU A 70 -6.84 -0.74 -5.41
C GLU A 70 -5.56 -1.59 -5.37
N CYS A 71 -5.73 -2.90 -5.21
CA CYS A 71 -4.64 -3.86 -5.27
C CYS A 71 -4.16 -4.04 -6.70
N GLU A 72 -2.85 -3.91 -6.96
CA GLU A 72 -2.29 -4.17 -8.29
C GLU A 72 -2.38 -5.66 -8.71
N GLY A 73 -2.57 -6.59 -7.77
CA GLY A 73 -2.65 -8.02 -8.05
C GLY A 73 -4.07 -8.48 -8.44
N CYS A 74 -5.08 -8.13 -7.65
CA CYS A 74 -6.47 -8.59 -7.86
C CYS A 74 -7.48 -7.48 -8.16
N GLY A 75 -7.08 -6.20 -8.15
CA GLY A 75 -7.98 -5.06 -8.36
C GLY A 75 -8.90 -4.72 -7.18
N ALA A 76 -8.94 -5.54 -6.12
CA ALA A 76 -9.79 -5.27 -4.97
C ALA A 76 -9.37 -3.98 -4.24
N ALA A 77 -10.34 -3.26 -3.67
CA ALA A 77 -10.07 -2.06 -2.89
C ALA A 77 -9.20 -2.38 -1.66
N VAL A 78 -8.04 -1.73 -1.54
CA VAL A 78 -7.15 -1.85 -0.38
C VAL A 78 -7.42 -0.80 0.69
N ARG A 79 -8.14 0.28 0.34
CA ARG A 79 -8.73 1.27 1.25
C ARG A 79 -9.72 2.13 0.48
N ARG A 80 -10.44 3.01 1.19
CA ARG A 80 -11.27 4.04 0.55
C ARG A 80 -10.40 4.96 -0.31
N PRO A 81 -10.92 5.48 -1.45
CA PRO A 81 -10.17 6.37 -2.33
C PRO A 81 -10.01 7.80 -1.76
N GLU A 82 -10.53 8.04 -0.57
CA GLU A 82 -10.55 9.31 0.13
C GLU A 82 -9.96 9.13 1.52
N LEU A 83 -9.22 10.13 1.98
CA LEU A 83 -8.67 10.21 3.32
C LEU A 83 -9.00 11.57 3.91
N LEU A 84 -9.67 11.59 5.07
CA LEU A 84 -10.07 12.82 5.76
C LEU A 84 -10.79 13.83 4.85
N GLY A 85 -11.66 13.32 3.96
CA GLY A 85 -12.45 14.14 3.03
C GLY A 85 -11.68 14.61 1.77
N THR A 86 -10.45 14.15 1.56
CA THR A 86 -9.65 14.49 0.37
C THR A 86 -9.35 13.26 -0.47
N ALA A 87 -9.46 13.38 -1.80
CA ALA A 87 -9.11 12.32 -2.73
C ALA A 87 -7.60 11.99 -2.66
N ILE A 88 -7.27 10.71 -2.51
CA ILE A 88 -5.90 10.22 -2.38
C ILE A 88 -5.14 10.34 -3.70
N ARG A 89 -5.83 10.08 -4.82
CA ARG A 89 -5.29 10.26 -6.16
C ARG A 89 -6.02 11.42 -6.82
N LYS A 90 -5.30 12.17 -7.65
CA LYS A 90 -5.95 13.19 -8.50
C LYS A 90 -6.98 12.48 -9.39
N PRO A 91 -8.22 13.00 -9.50
CA PRO A 91 -9.15 12.52 -10.51
C PRO A 91 -8.48 12.68 -11.88
N GLY A 92 -8.61 11.64 -12.72
CA GLY A 92 -7.93 11.59 -14.02
C GLY A 92 -8.26 12.81 -14.88
N ARG A 93 -7.24 13.33 -15.57
CA ARG A 93 -7.40 14.32 -16.65
C ARG A 93 -7.54 13.58 -17.98
#